data_AF-A0A5K0ZB73-F1
#
_entry.id   AF-A0A5K0ZB73-F1
#
_cell.length_a   1.000
_cell.length_b   1.000
_cell.length_c   1.000
_cell.angle_alpha   90.00
_cell.angle_beta   90.00
_cell.angle_gamma   90.00
#
_symmetry.space_group_name_H-M   'P 1'
#
loop_
_entity.id
_entity.type
_entity.pdbx_description
1 polymer ?
#
loop_
_entity_poly.entity_id
_entity_poly.type
_entity_poly.pdbx_seq_one_letter_code
_entity_poly.pdbx_strand_id
1 'polypeptide(L)' 'QWVAEAFPVAVSDVIDSHLLNESNITTTKRSAAINDLLVMIMEIGFSCSRVSPNKRMDMKELVVKLRRIRQKTRMIEG' A
#
# COMPACT_ATOMS: atom_id res chain seq x y z
N GLN A 1 -1.58 8.52 14.87
CA GLN A 1 -1.84 7.20 15.51
C GLN A 1 -2.69 6.30 14.60
N TRP A 2 -3.79 6.80 14.05
CA TRP A 2 -4.83 6.01 13.34
C TRP A 2 -4.33 5.13 12.18
N VAL A 3 -3.40 5.63 11.36
CA VAL A 3 -2.82 4.82 10.27
C VAL A 3 -2.03 3.60 10.78
N ALA A 4 -1.34 3.74 11.92
CA ALA A 4 -0.58 2.64 12.52
C ALA A 4 -1.50 1.59 13.16
N GLU A 5 -2.64 2.03 13.69
CA GLU A 5 -3.63 1.16 14.34
C GLU A 5 -4.48 0.40 13.31
N ALA A 6 -4.76 1.02 12.17
CA ALA A 6 -5.48 0.40 11.06
C ALA A 6 -4.60 -0.59 10.26
N PHE A 7 -3.27 -0.47 10.35
CA PHE A 7 -2.36 -1.30 9.57
C PHE A 7 -2.18 -2.72 10.15
N PRO A 8 -2.12 -3.78 9.32
CA PRO A 8 -2.39 -3.83 7.89
C PRO A 8 -3.86 -4.14 7.55
N VAL A 9 -4.68 -4.50 8.53
CA VAL A 9 -5.97 -5.17 8.33
C VAL A 9 -7.09 -4.21 7.90
N ALA A 10 -7.13 -3.03 8.51
CA ALA A 10 -8.19 -2.02 8.35
C ALA A 10 -7.69 -0.82 7.50
N VAL A 11 -6.71 -1.04 6.63
CA VAL A 11 -6.13 0.03 5.79
C VAL A 11 -7.18 0.68 4.89
N SER A 12 -8.19 -0.08 4.43
CA SER A 12 -9.34 0.46 3.68
C SER A 12 -10.13 1.52 4.45
N ASP A 13 -10.14 1.44 5.78
CA ASP A 13 -11.01 2.25 6.65
C ASP A 13 -10.41 3.64 6.90
N VAL A 14 -9.12 3.80 6.60
CA VAL A 14 -8.37 5.06 6.75
C VAL A 14 -7.92 5.64 5.41
N ILE A 15 -8.21 4.97 4.30
CA ILE A 15 -7.90 5.45 2.96
C ILE A 15 -9.02 6.36 2.47
N ASP A 16 -8.62 7.42 1.76
CA ASP A 16 -9.54 8.33 1.11
C ASP A 16 -10.47 7.55 0.16
N SER A 17 -11.78 7.69 0.37
CA SER A 17 -12.79 6.95 -0.38
C SER A 17 -12.76 7.27 -1.88
N HIS A 18 -12.27 8.45 -2.28
CA HIS A 18 -12.08 8.80 -3.69
C HIS A 18 -11.03 7.91 -4.37
N LEU A 19 -9.98 7.50 -3.65
CA LEU A 19 -8.96 6.58 -4.17
C LEU A 19 -9.50 5.17 -4.39
N LEU A 20 -10.55 4.78 -3.64
CA LEU A 20 -11.24 3.51 -3.81
C LEU A 20 -12.29 3.56 -4.93
N ASN A 21 -12.97 4.71 -5.06
CA ASN A 21 -14.11 4.90 -5.98
C ASN A 21 -13.71 5.19 -7.43
N GLU A 22 -12.51 5.76 -7.68
CA GLU A 22 -11.99 5.99 -9.04
C GLU A 22 -11.66 4.67 -9.78
N SER A 23 -11.44 3.60 -9.02
CA SER A 23 -11.42 2.26 -9.59
C SER A 23 -12.87 1.82 -9.79
N ASN A 24 -13.41 1.88 -11.02
CA ASN A 24 -14.71 1.27 -11.32
C ASN A 24 -14.63 -0.25 -11.03
N ILE A 25 -14.93 -0.66 -9.80
CA ILE A 25 -14.66 -1.99 -9.25
C ILE A 25 -15.70 -2.99 -9.76
N THR A 26 -15.63 -3.33 -11.04
CA THR A 26 -16.57 -4.26 -11.67
C THR A 26 -16.22 -5.74 -11.42
N THR A 27 -15.15 -6.05 -10.67
CA THR A 27 -14.80 -7.43 -10.28
C THR A 27 -14.13 -7.53 -8.91
N THR A 28 -14.63 -8.42 -8.05
CA THR A 28 -14.11 -8.74 -6.69
C THR A 28 -12.62 -9.11 -6.65
N LYS A 29 -12.07 -9.62 -7.76
CA LYS A 29 -10.62 -9.93 -7.86
C LYS A 29 -9.77 -8.66 -7.99
N ARG A 30 -10.25 -7.66 -8.73
CA ARG A 30 -9.56 -6.39 -8.93
C ARG A 30 -9.54 -5.59 -7.63
N SER A 31 -10.64 -5.58 -6.87
CA SER A 31 -10.70 -4.94 -5.55
C SER A 31 -9.70 -5.53 -4.56
N ALA A 32 -9.62 -6.86 -4.47
CA ALA A 32 -8.66 -7.53 -3.60
C ALA A 32 -7.20 -7.19 -3.98
N ALA A 33 -6.88 -7.18 -5.27
CA ALA A 33 -5.54 -6.82 -5.73
C ALA A 33 -5.17 -5.36 -5.47
N ILE A 34 -6.14 -4.43 -5.53
CA ILE A 34 -5.95 -3.03 -5.15
C ILE A 34 -5.72 -2.90 -3.64
N ASN A 35 -6.50 -3.60 -2.80
CA ASN A 35 -6.28 -3.62 -1.36
C ASN A 35 -4.88 -4.13 -0.99
N ASP A 36 -4.41 -5.22 -1.61
CA ASP A 36 -3.05 -5.71 -1.45
C ASP A 36 -2.02 -4.63 -1.81
N LEU A 37 -2.24 -3.88 -2.90
CA LEU A 37 -1.37 -2.79 -3.33
C LEU A 37 -1.29 -1.68 -2.28
N LEU A 38 -2.43 -1.28 -1.74
CA LEU A 38 -2.56 -0.25 -0.73
C LEU A 38 -1.84 -0.64 0.57
N VAL A 39 -1.98 -1.88 1.01
CA VAL A 39 -1.25 -2.40 2.19
C VAL A 39 0.26 -2.31 1.96
N MET A 40 0.78 -2.75 0.81
CA MET A 40 2.22 -2.67 0.54
C MET A 40 2.73 -1.23 0.47
N ILE A 41 1.97 -0.29 -0.11
CA ILE A 41 2.34 1.12 -0.18
C ILE A 41 2.37 1.72 1.23
N MET A 42 1.36 1.45 2.05
CA MET A 42 1.30 1.92 3.44
C MET A 42 2.43 1.35 4.29
N GLU A 43 2.81 0.08 4.10
CA GLU A 43 3.95 -0.54 4.81
C GLU A 43 5.26 0.22 4.54
N ILE A 44 5.49 0.58 3.27
CA ILE A 44 6.64 1.38 2.85
C ILE A 44 6.58 2.77 3.48
N GLY A 45 5.44 3.46 3.35
CA GLY A 45 5.24 4.80 3.92
C GLY A 45 5.48 4.82 5.43
N PHE A 46 4.91 3.85 6.16
CA PHE A 46 5.09 3.68 7.60
C PHE A 46 6.56 3.44 7.98
N SER A 47 7.24 2.58 7.23
CA SER A 47 8.65 2.29 7.49
C SER A 47 9.56 3.48 7.20
N CYS A 48 9.30 4.25 6.14
CA CYS A 48 10.07 5.43 5.77
C CYS A 48 9.80 6.64 6.68
N SER A 49 8.59 6.74 7.24
CA SER A 49 8.16 7.84 8.11
C SER A 49 8.53 7.67 9.58
N ARG A 50 9.25 6.60 9.94
CA ARG A 50 9.71 6.41 11.33
C ARG A 50 10.53 7.60 11.82
N VAL A 51 10.19 8.06 13.02
CA VAL A 51 10.80 9.23 13.66
C VAL A 51 12.32 9.05 13.79
N SER A 52 12.74 7.90 14.31
CA SER A 52 14.16 7.55 14.40
C SER A 52 14.71 7.15 13.03
N PRO A 53 15.76 7.83 12.51
CA PRO A 53 16.37 7.48 11.23
C PRO A 53 16.84 6.03 11.15
N ASN A 54 17.42 5.52 12.23
CA ASN A 54 18.00 4.18 12.33
C ASN A 54 16.93 3.08 12.32
N LYS A 55 15.66 3.44 12.50
CA LYS A 55 14.54 2.52 12.47
C LYS A 55 13.85 2.49 11.11
N ARG A 56 14.21 3.39 10.18
CA ARG A 56 13.68 3.41 8.82
C ARG A 56 14.20 2.23 8.02
N MET A 57 13.44 1.82 7.02
CA MET A 57 13.82 0.76 6.10
C MET A 57 15.09 1.11 5.33
N ASP A 58 15.94 0.12 5.08
CA ASP A 58 17.12 0.30 4.24
C ASP A 58 16.71 0.65 2.80
N MET A 59 17.46 1.55 2.16
CA MET A 59 17.13 2.00 0.80
C MET A 59 17.18 0.87 -0.25
N LYS A 60 18.03 -0.15 -0.06
CA LYS A 60 18.07 -1.31 -0.96
C LYS A 60 16.80 -2.14 -0.81
N GLU A 61 16.34 -2.36 0.43
CA GLU A 61 15.08 -3.06 0.70
C GLU A 61 13.88 -2.27 0.14
N LEU A 62 13.86 -0.96 0.34
CA LEU A 62 12.84 -0.06 -0.20
C LEU A 62 12.71 -0.21 -1.72
N VAL A 63 13.82 -0.18 -2.44
CA VAL A 63 13.84 -0.33 -3.90
C VAL A 63 13.28 -1.69 -4.33
N VAL A 64 13.58 -2.77 -3.60
CA VAL A 64 13.03 -4.09 -3.89
C VAL A 64 11.50 -4.10 -3.70
N LYS A 65 10.99 -3.54 -2.60
CA LYS A 65 9.54 -3.48 -2.34
C LYS A 65 8.82 -2.61 -3.38
N LEU A 66 9.37 -1.45 -3.74
CA LEU A 66 8.81 -0.58 -4.79
C LEU A 66 8.76 -1.27 -6.16
N ARG A 67 9.80 -2.05 -6.52
CA ARG A 67 9.80 -2.84 -7.77
C ARG A 67 8.69 -3.90 -7.77
N ARG A 68 8.46 -4.55 -6.62
CA ARG A 68 7.37 -5.54 -6.46
C ARG A 68 5.99 -4.90 -6.62
N ILE A 69 5.77 -3.73 -6.02
CA ILE A 69 4.54 -2.94 -6.18
C ILE A 69 4.31 -2.63 -7.66
N ARG A 70 5.32 -2.05 -8.34
CA ARG A 70 5.24 -1.74 -9.77
C ARG A 70 4.90 -2.97 -10.63
N GLN A 71 5.48 -4.13 -10.31
CA GLN A 71 5.18 -5.36 -11.03
C GLN A 71 3.73 -5.80 -10.84
N LYS A 72 3.21 -5.72 -9.60
CA LYS A 72 1.81 -6.05 -9.28
C LYS A 72 0.83 -5.09 -9.95
N THR A 73 1.10 -3.78 -9.95
CA THR A 73 0.24 -2.79 -10.62
C THR A 73 0.06 -3.11 -12.11
N ARG A 74 1.13 -3.47 -12.81
CA ARG A 74 1.07 -3.88 -14.23
C ARG A 74 0.16 -5.09 -14.46
N MET A 75 0.13 -6.05 -13.53
CA MET A 75 -0.75 -7.22 -13.64
C MET A 75 -2.23 -6.88 -13.44
N ILE A 76 -2.53 -5.77 -12.75
CA ILE A 76 -3.91 -5.31 -12.50
C ILE A 76 -4.43 -4.49 -13.68
N GLU A 77 -3.56 -3.71 -14.32
CA GLU A 77 -3.91 -2.85 -15.45
C GLU A 77 -4.15 -3.64 -16.75
N GLY A 78 -3.47 -4.79 -16.92
CA GLY A 78 -3.52 -5.59 -18.14
C GLY A 78 -2.39 -5.24 -19.08
#